data_AF-E6N8P8-F1
#
_entry.id   AF-E6N8P8-F1
#
_cell.length_a   1.000
_cell.length_b   1.000
_cell.length_c   1.000
_cell.angle_alpha   90.00
_cell.angle_beta   90.00
_cell.angle_gamma   90.00
#
_symmetry.space_group_name_H-M   'P 1'
#
loop_
_entity.id
_entity.type
_entity.pdbx_description
1 polymer ?
#
loop_
_entity_poly.entity_id
_entity_poly.type
_entity_poly.pdbx_seq_one_letter_code
_entity_poly.pdbx_strand_id
1 'polypeptide(L)'
;MQLKITITYGELRADFEGDPADVYQSVLKFLEKNIPAYSLASKLRSSAGVEEILDKIKDWVSYDSSQGIYLRTDLSKLPTAEALLLYASTRYLNKLLGHSDSGEFLASEAASALGKPEKTVSGRLSELVQKSLLKRVGRGGYTITPYGLDYLVEFSSKR
;
A
#
# COMPACT_ATOMS: atom_id res chain seq x y z
N MET A 1 -10.37 7.88 -43.18
CA MET A 1 -11.39 7.58 -42.16
C MET A 1 -11.07 8.38 -40.92
N GLN A 2 -12.06 8.92 -40.23
CA GLN A 2 -11.87 9.66 -38.96
C GLN A 2 -12.60 8.92 -37.85
N LEU A 3 -11.99 8.90 -36.67
CA LEU A 3 -12.56 8.34 -35.45
C LEU A 3 -13.19 9.48 -34.65
N LYS A 4 -14.42 9.27 -34.18
CA LYS A 4 -15.12 10.20 -33.31
C LYS A 4 -15.51 9.53 -32.01
N ILE A 5 -15.19 10.17 -30.88
CA ILE A 5 -15.48 9.66 -29.53
C ILE A 5 -16.09 10.79 -28.71
N THR A 6 -17.21 10.50 -28.04
CA THR A 6 -17.81 11.36 -27.03
C THR A 6 -17.67 10.69 -25.66
N ILE A 7 -17.11 11.40 -24.69
CA ILE A 7 -16.98 10.95 -23.30
C ILE A 7 -17.89 11.81 -22.42
N THR A 8 -18.71 11.16 -21.60
CA THR A 8 -19.53 11.82 -20.57
C THR A 8 -19.31 11.13 -19.22
N TYR A 9 -18.99 11.89 -18.18
CA TYR A 9 -18.78 11.39 -16.82
C TYR A 9 -19.18 12.44 -15.78
N GLY A 10 -20.24 12.17 -15.01
CA GLY A 10 -20.85 13.19 -14.16
C GLY A 10 -21.29 14.40 -14.98
N GLU A 11 -20.80 15.59 -14.65
CA GLU A 11 -21.03 16.84 -15.39
C GLU A 11 -20.03 17.07 -16.52
N LEU A 12 -18.98 16.25 -16.65
CA LEU A 12 -17.96 16.41 -17.67
C LEU A 12 -18.43 15.83 -19.00
N ARG A 13 -18.24 16.60 -20.07
CA ARG A 13 -18.48 16.17 -21.45
C ARG A 13 -17.35 16.63 -22.35
N ALA A 14 -16.84 15.73 -23.19
CA ALA A 14 -15.84 16.06 -24.21
C ALA A 14 -16.05 15.24 -25.48
N ASP A 15 -15.83 15.88 -26.63
CA ASP A 15 -15.91 15.29 -27.95
C ASP A 15 -14.52 15.35 -28.62
N PHE A 16 -14.07 14.22 -29.16
CA PHE A 16 -12.81 14.08 -29.88
C PHE A 16 -13.06 13.55 -31.28
N GLU A 17 -12.41 14.13 -32.29
CA GLU A 17 -12.56 13.73 -33.69
C GLU A 17 -11.23 13.91 -34.43
N GLY A 18 -10.81 12.91 -35.20
CA GLY A 18 -9.53 12.96 -35.91
C GLY A 18 -9.01 11.60 -36.35
N ASP A 19 -7.70 11.51 -36.61
CA ASP A 19 -7.04 10.23 -36.83
C ASP A 19 -7.10 9.36 -35.54
N PRO A 20 -7.26 8.03 -35.64
CA PRO A 20 -7.31 7.16 -34.47
C PRO A 20 -6.17 7.36 -33.46
N ALA A 21 -4.95 7.62 -33.91
CA ALA A 21 -3.80 7.82 -33.01
C ALA A 21 -3.93 9.13 -32.21
N ASP A 22 -4.33 10.21 -32.87
CA ASP A 22 -4.51 11.53 -32.25
C ASP A 22 -5.71 11.55 -31.30
N VAL A 23 -6.80 10.89 -31.69
CA VAL A 23 -8.00 10.73 -30.86
C VAL A 23 -7.67 9.93 -29.61
N TYR A 24 -6.91 8.84 -29.74
CA TYR A 24 -6.44 8.05 -28.60
C TYR A 24 -5.62 8.89 -27.61
N GLN A 25 -4.63 9.65 -28.10
CA GLN A 25 -3.81 10.51 -27.25
C GLN A 25 -4.62 11.62 -26.56
N SER A 26 -5.60 12.18 -27.26
CA SER A 26 -6.48 13.24 -26.73
C SER A 26 -7.41 12.70 -25.64
N VAL A 27 -7.97 11.50 -25.85
CA VAL A 27 -8.76 10.78 -24.85
C VAL A 27 -7.91 10.49 -23.61
N LEU A 28 -6.69 9.97 -23.76
CA LEU A 28 -5.81 9.70 -22.63
C LEU A 28 -5.54 10.97 -21.82
N LYS A 29 -5.14 12.07 -22.46
CA LYS A 29 -4.89 13.35 -21.77
C LYS A 29 -6.13 13.88 -21.05
N PHE A 30 -7.31 13.70 -21.64
CA PHE A 30 -8.57 14.09 -21.00
C PHE A 30 -8.85 13.28 -19.74
N LEU A 31 -8.65 11.95 -19.79
CA LEU A 31 -8.81 11.07 -18.65
C LEU A 31 -7.79 11.39 -17.54
N GLU A 32 -6.52 11.58 -17.88
CA GLU A 32 -5.45 11.97 -16.95
C GLU A 32 -5.76 13.28 -16.20
N LYS A 33 -6.26 14.29 -16.92
CA LYS A 33 -6.51 15.62 -16.37
C LYS A 33 -7.77 15.68 -15.50
N ASN A 34 -8.83 14.99 -15.91
CA ASN A 34 -10.17 15.21 -15.34
C ASN A 34 -10.69 14.03 -14.52
N ILE A 35 -10.10 12.83 -14.68
CA ILE A 35 -10.51 11.64 -13.94
C ILE A 35 -9.28 10.91 -13.33
N PRO A 36 -8.57 11.54 -12.36
CA PRO A 36 -7.26 11.04 -11.87
C PRO A 36 -7.29 9.63 -11.29
N ALA A 37 -8.43 9.19 -10.76
CA ALA A 37 -8.63 7.83 -10.25
C ALA A 37 -8.41 6.73 -11.33
N TYR A 38 -8.58 7.06 -12.61
CA TYR A 38 -8.44 6.14 -13.74
C TYR A 38 -7.28 6.47 -14.68
N SER A 39 -6.40 7.38 -14.25
CA SER A 39 -5.14 7.68 -14.95
C SER A 39 -4.32 6.42 -15.23
N LEU A 40 -3.55 6.40 -16.32
CA LEU A 40 -2.48 5.42 -16.52
C LEU A 40 -1.53 5.40 -15.30
N ALA A 41 -1.33 6.55 -14.63
CA ALA A 41 -0.60 6.62 -13.37
C ALA A 41 -1.26 5.81 -12.22
N SER A 42 -2.59 5.72 -12.17
CA SER A 42 -3.29 4.84 -11.22
C SER A 42 -3.17 3.36 -11.61
N LYS A 43 -3.02 3.04 -12.91
CA LYS A 43 -2.70 1.68 -13.39
C LYS A 43 -1.22 1.29 -13.20
N LEU A 44 -0.31 2.26 -13.14
CA LEU A 44 1.08 2.06 -12.73
C LEU A 44 1.24 1.90 -11.21
N ARG A 45 0.20 2.24 -10.43
CA ARG A 45 0.11 1.92 -9.02
C ARG A 45 -0.22 0.42 -8.87
N SER A 46 0.73 -0.43 -9.26
CA SER A 46 0.77 -1.81 -8.80
C SER A 46 1.08 -1.72 -7.31
N SER A 47 0.05 -1.62 -6.48
CA SER A 47 0.15 -2.00 -5.08
C SER A 47 -0.58 -3.32 -4.97
N ALA A 48 0.03 -4.30 -4.31
CA ALA A 48 -0.56 -5.59 -4.05
C ALA A 48 -2.01 -5.43 -3.60
N GLY A 49 -2.90 -6.21 -4.19
CA GLY A 49 -4.31 -6.20 -3.82
C GLY A 49 -4.48 -6.61 -2.36
N VAL A 50 -5.56 -6.16 -1.71
CA VAL A 50 -5.87 -6.56 -0.33
C VAL A 50 -5.92 -8.09 -0.20
N GLU A 51 -6.49 -8.77 -1.21
CA GLU A 51 -6.56 -10.23 -1.27
C GLU A 51 -5.16 -10.87 -1.32
N GLU A 52 -4.24 -10.35 -2.12
CA GLU A 52 -2.87 -10.84 -2.23
C GLU A 52 -2.10 -10.65 -0.92
N ILE A 53 -2.26 -9.48 -0.28
CA ILE A 53 -1.66 -9.20 1.02
C ILE A 53 -2.22 -10.16 2.08
N LEU A 54 -3.54 -10.37 2.10
CA LEU A 54 -4.19 -11.26 3.06
C LEU A 54 -3.78 -12.71 2.85
N ASP A 55 -3.81 -13.21 1.61
CA ASP A 55 -3.36 -14.56 1.28
C ASP A 55 -1.91 -14.78 1.72
N LYS A 56 -1.10 -13.72 1.58
CA LYS A 56 0.28 -13.75 2.03
C LYS A 56 0.42 -13.88 3.53
N ILE A 57 -0.34 -13.10 4.31
CA ILE A 57 -0.11 -12.97 5.75
C ILE A 57 -0.99 -13.87 6.62
N LYS A 58 -1.98 -14.58 6.04
CA LYS A 58 -3.01 -15.35 6.75
C LYS A 58 -2.49 -16.34 7.78
N ASP A 59 -1.27 -16.86 7.60
CA ASP A 59 -0.66 -17.81 8.54
C ASP A 59 -0.08 -17.14 9.80
N TRP A 60 0.14 -15.81 9.76
CA TRP A 60 0.67 -15.04 10.90
C TRP A 60 -0.38 -14.17 11.60
N VAL A 61 -1.55 -13.99 10.99
CA VAL A 61 -2.62 -13.13 11.51
C VAL A 61 -3.92 -13.90 11.76
N SER A 62 -4.80 -13.31 12.57
CA SER A 62 -6.19 -13.68 12.74
C SER A 62 -7.06 -12.44 12.58
N TYR A 63 -8.35 -12.65 12.37
CA TYR A 63 -9.35 -11.60 12.32
C TYR A 63 -10.42 -11.83 13.38
N ASP A 64 -10.80 -10.76 14.07
CA ASP A 64 -11.96 -10.68 14.94
C ASP A 64 -12.76 -9.43 14.60
N SER A 65 -14.09 -9.52 14.55
CA SER A 65 -14.94 -8.39 14.11
C SER A 65 -14.92 -7.19 15.07
N SER A 66 -14.56 -7.38 16.33
CA SER A 66 -14.46 -6.31 17.33
C SER A 66 -13.07 -5.67 17.41
N GLN A 67 -12.01 -6.41 17.03
CA GLN A 67 -10.62 -5.96 17.15
C GLN A 67 -9.92 -5.71 15.80
N GLY A 68 -10.48 -6.23 14.71
CA GLY A 68 -9.86 -6.24 13.40
C GLY A 68 -8.81 -7.36 13.25
N ILE A 69 -7.78 -7.09 12.44
CA ILE A 69 -6.70 -8.04 12.16
C ILE A 69 -5.64 -7.93 13.26
N TYR A 70 -5.30 -9.05 13.89
CA TYR A 70 -4.26 -9.12 14.93
C TYR A 70 -3.24 -10.22 14.66
N LEU A 71 -2.04 -10.04 15.18
CA LEU A 71 -0.94 -10.99 15.02
C LEU A 71 -1.15 -12.20 15.93
N ARG A 72 -1.09 -13.40 15.37
CA ARG A 72 -1.05 -14.66 16.15
C ARG A 72 0.38 -15.14 16.40
N THR A 73 1.30 -14.71 15.53
CA THR A 73 2.69 -15.15 15.58
C THR A 73 3.51 -14.31 16.55
N ASP A 74 4.47 -14.95 17.20
CA ASP A 74 5.47 -14.28 17.99
C ASP A 74 6.49 -13.62 17.06
N LEU A 75 6.33 -12.31 16.84
CA LEU A 75 7.19 -11.50 15.98
C LEU A 75 8.66 -11.52 16.40
N SER A 76 8.96 -11.82 17.66
CA SER A 76 10.34 -11.86 18.15
C SER A 76 11.18 -12.95 17.44
N LYS A 77 10.50 -14.00 16.95
CA LYS A 77 11.09 -15.15 16.24
C LYS A 77 11.32 -14.90 14.74
N LEU A 78 10.78 -13.82 14.20
CA LEU A 78 11.00 -13.44 12.81
C LEU A 78 12.24 -12.54 12.67
N PRO A 79 12.92 -12.56 11.52
CA PRO A 79 13.89 -11.54 11.16
C PRO A 79 13.28 -10.15 11.33
N THR A 80 14.00 -9.23 11.97
CA THR A 80 13.44 -7.91 12.36
C THR A 80 12.81 -7.14 11.20
N ALA A 81 13.37 -7.26 10.00
CA ALA A 81 12.82 -6.64 8.79
C ALA A 81 11.44 -7.21 8.42
N GLU A 82 11.32 -8.54 8.37
CA GLU A 82 10.05 -9.24 8.09
C GLU A 82 9.00 -8.95 9.15
N ALA A 83 9.40 -8.96 10.43
CA ALA A 83 8.52 -8.64 11.54
C ALA A 83 7.96 -7.22 11.45
N LEU A 84 8.80 -6.24 11.07
CA LEU A 84 8.39 -4.86 10.87
C LEU A 84 7.46 -4.67 9.67
N LEU A 85 7.72 -5.35 8.55
CA LEU A 85 6.84 -5.30 7.38
C LEU A 85 5.49 -5.94 7.68
N LEU A 86 5.47 -7.10 8.33
CA LEU A 86 4.24 -7.74 8.77
C LEU A 86 3.44 -6.86 9.74
N TYR A 87 4.10 -6.28 10.74
CA TYR A 87 3.47 -5.35 11.67
C TYR A 87 2.87 -4.12 10.95
N ALA A 88 3.64 -3.50 10.05
CA ALA A 88 3.20 -2.34 9.28
C ALA A 88 2.04 -2.66 8.33
N SER A 89 2.05 -3.82 7.68
CA SER A 89 0.94 -4.29 6.83
C SER A 89 -0.33 -4.53 7.63
N THR A 90 -0.23 -5.15 8.82
CA THR A 90 -1.39 -5.32 9.70
C THR A 90 -1.98 -3.98 10.13
N ARG A 91 -1.15 -2.98 10.46
CA ARG A 91 -1.59 -1.61 10.75
C ARG A 91 -2.29 -0.97 9.56
N TYR A 92 -1.73 -1.11 8.35
CA TYR A 92 -2.33 -0.63 7.11
C TYR A 92 -3.70 -1.25 6.85
N LEU A 93 -3.84 -2.56 6.97
CA LEU A 93 -5.10 -3.27 6.73
C LEU A 93 -6.17 -2.87 7.76
N ASN A 94 -5.82 -2.74 9.04
CA ASN A 94 -6.78 -2.28 10.05
C ASN A 94 -7.29 -0.87 9.78
N LYS A 95 -6.43 0.04 9.31
CA LYS A 95 -6.88 1.36 8.84
C LYS A 95 -7.81 1.23 7.64
N LEU A 96 -7.43 0.43 6.65
CA LEU A 96 -8.20 0.25 5.42
C LEU A 96 -9.60 -0.32 5.68
N LEU A 97 -9.72 -1.22 6.66
CA LEU A 97 -10.97 -1.86 7.07
C LEU A 97 -11.77 -1.05 8.11
N GLY A 98 -11.27 0.11 8.54
CA GLY A 98 -11.96 0.97 9.52
C GLY A 98 -11.88 0.51 10.98
N HIS A 99 -11.00 -0.46 11.30
CA HIS A 99 -10.73 -0.90 12.67
C HIS A 99 -9.70 -0.02 13.40
N SER A 100 -9.06 0.93 12.69
CA SER A 100 -8.17 1.91 13.28
C SER A 100 -8.20 3.24 12.53
N ASP A 101 -8.08 4.35 13.26
CA ASP A 101 -8.01 5.69 12.66
C ASP A 101 -6.70 5.92 11.90
N SER A 102 -5.66 5.12 12.17
CA SER A 102 -4.34 5.28 11.56
C SER A 102 -3.60 3.96 11.36
N GLY A 103 -2.88 3.87 10.23
CA GLY A 103 -1.94 2.80 9.90
C GLY A 103 -0.49 3.21 10.18
N GLU A 104 -0.31 4.33 10.88
CA GLU A 104 0.98 4.83 11.34
C GLU A 104 1.31 4.21 12.70
N PHE A 105 2.60 4.11 13.01
CA PHE A 105 3.08 3.61 14.31
C PHE A 105 4.41 4.25 14.69
N LEU A 106 4.71 4.29 15.98
CA LEU A 106 5.98 4.76 16.55
C LEU A 106 6.99 3.61 16.66
N ALA A 107 8.28 3.98 16.76
CA ALA A 107 9.35 3.00 16.96
C ALA A 107 9.17 2.20 18.27
N SER A 108 8.67 2.85 19.32
CA SER A 108 8.37 2.22 20.62
C SER A 108 7.23 1.20 20.54
N GLU A 109 6.16 1.49 19.78
CA GLU A 109 5.05 0.55 19.54
C GLU A 109 5.54 -0.70 18.81
N ALA A 110 6.34 -0.51 17.76
CA ALA A 110 6.97 -1.62 17.04
C ALA A 110 7.95 -2.40 17.92
N ALA A 111 8.77 -1.73 18.74
CA ALA A 111 9.70 -2.37 19.68
C ALA A 111 8.97 -3.26 20.68
N SER A 112 7.86 -2.77 21.23
CA SER A 112 6.99 -3.54 22.12
C SER A 112 6.38 -4.74 21.40
N ALA A 113 5.84 -4.56 20.20
CA ALA A 113 5.21 -5.64 19.44
C ALA A 113 6.20 -6.72 19.00
N LEU A 114 7.45 -6.35 18.71
CA LEU A 114 8.50 -7.26 18.26
C LEU A 114 9.27 -7.91 19.43
N GLY A 115 9.11 -7.43 20.65
CA GLY A 115 9.92 -7.85 21.80
C GLY A 115 11.41 -7.57 21.61
N LYS A 116 11.77 -6.46 20.94
CA LYS A 116 13.17 -6.09 20.63
C LYS A 116 13.50 -4.69 21.15
N PRO A 117 14.77 -4.40 21.50
CA PRO A 117 15.15 -3.07 21.96
C PRO A 117 14.82 -1.97 20.94
N GLU A 118 14.29 -0.84 21.41
CA GLU A 118 13.88 0.27 20.54
C GLU A 118 15.03 0.83 19.69
N LYS A 119 16.26 0.81 20.21
CA LYS A 119 17.46 1.20 19.44
C LYS A 119 17.66 0.30 18.21
N THR A 120 17.48 -1.01 18.38
CA THR A 120 17.60 -2.00 17.29
C THR A 120 16.48 -1.82 16.27
N VAL A 121 15.25 -1.61 16.75
CA VAL A 121 14.09 -1.38 15.88
C VAL A 121 14.24 -0.06 15.11
N SER A 122 14.68 1.01 15.74
CA SER A 122 14.90 2.32 15.10
C SER A 122 15.96 2.26 14.01
N GLY A 123 17.06 1.52 14.24
CA GLY A 123 18.06 1.26 13.20
C GLY A 123 17.45 0.54 12.00
N ARG A 124 16.67 -0.52 12.24
CA ARG A 124 16.02 -1.26 11.16
C ARG A 124 14.94 -0.46 10.43
N LEU A 125 14.15 0.33 11.14
CA LEU A 125 13.16 1.24 10.53
C LEU A 125 13.84 2.23 9.58
N SER A 126 15.00 2.77 9.97
CA SER A 126 15.77 3.69 9.13
C SER A 126 16.23 3.01 7.84
N GLU A 127 16.71 1.77 7.91
CA GLU A 127 17.08 0.98 6.72
C GLU A 127 15.87 0.70 5.81
N LEU A 128 14.72 0.32 6.38
CA LEU A 128 13.51 0.04 5.61
C LEU A 128 12.94 1.31 4.94
N VAL A 129 13.12 2.48 5.56
CA VAL A 129 12.81 3.78 4.95
C VAL A 129 13.77 4.09 3.80
N GLN A 130 15.08 3.85 3.96
CA GLN A 130 16.05 4.02 2.88
C GLN A 130 15.76 3.12 1.67
N LYS A 131 15.19 1.93 1.91
CA LYS A 131 14.74 0.99 0.86
C LYS A 131 13.35 1.32 0.30
N SER A 132 12.73 2.42 0.71
CA SER A 132 11.36 2.82 0.30
C SER A 132 10.27 1.82 0.66
N LEU A 133 10.53 0.86 1.57
CA LEU A 133 9.53 -0.12 2.01
C LEU A 133 8.62 0.45 3.10
N LEU A 134 9.18 1.33 3.93
CA LEU A 134 8.45 2.16 4.87
C LEU A 134 8.67 3.64 4.53
N LYS A 135 7.82 4.51 5.05
CA LYS A 135 8.06 5.95 5.05
C LYS A 135 7.90 6.52 6.44
N ARG A 136 8.71 7.53 6.75
CA ARG A 136 8.56 8.33 7.96
C ARG A 136 7.44 9.35 7.77
N VAL A 137 6.63 9.54 8.80
CA VAL A 137 5.48 10.44 8.82
C VAL A 137 5.57 11.34 10.05
N GLY A 138 5.31 12.64 9.85
CA GLY A 138 5.19 13.64 10.92
C GLY A 138 6.14 13.46 12.11
N ARG A 139 5.56 13.39 13.31
CA ARG A 139 6.23 13.33 14.63
C ARG A 139 6.96 12.00 14.91
N GLY A 140 7.75 11.51 13.96
CA GLY A 140 8.54 10.29 14.12
C GLY A 140 7.76 8.98 13.98
N GLY A 141 6.56 9.03 13.39
CA GLY A 141 5.81 7.84 13.02
C GLY A 141 6.35 7.21 11.74
N TYR A 142 5.91 5.99 11.48
CA TYR A 142 6.22 5.21 10.30
C TYR A 142 4.95 4.59 9.74
N THR A 143 4.89 4.38 8.43
CA THR A 143 3.84 3.58 7.79
C THR A 143 4.40 2.86 6.58
N ILE A 144 3.73 1.79 6.15
CA ILE A 144 4.14 1.02 4.98
C ILE A 144 3.84 1.79 3.68
N THR A 145 4.71 1.65 2.69
CA THR A 145 4.48 2.19 1.35
C THR A 145 3.77 1.15 0.47
N PRO A 146 3.17 1.56 -0.66
CA PRO A 146 2.71 0.62 -1.68
C PRO A 146 3.81 -0.40 -2.07
N TYR A 147 5.03 0.08 -2.31
CA TYR A 147 6.18 -0.76 -2.64
C TYR A 147 6.55 -1.75 -1.52
N GLY A 148 6.38 -1.35 -0.25
CA GLY A 148 6.55 -2.25 0.89
C GLY A 148 5.53 -3.39 0.94
N LEU A 149 4.30 -3.14 0.48
CA LEU A 149 3.26 -4.17 0.36
C LEU A 149 3.59 -5.15 -0.77
N ASP A 150 4.04 -4.64 -1.93
CA ASP A 150 4.48 -5.48 -3.05
C ASP A 150 5.65 -6.37 -2.61
N TYR A 151 6.65 -5.78 -1.97
CA TYR A 151 7.81 -6.51 -1.45
C TYR A 151 7.40 -7.63 -0.48
N LEU A 152 6.43 -7.37 0.41
CA LEU A 152 5.92 -8.38 1.34
C LEU A 152 5.30 -9.59 0.61
N VAL A 153 4.54 -9.32 -0.46
CA VAL A 153 3.92 -10.37 -1.29
C VAL A 153 4.98 -11.17 -2.06
N GLU A 154 5.95 -10.49 -2.66
CA GLU A 154 6.97 -11.11 -3.53
C GLU A 154 8.04 -11.92 -2.76
N PHE A 155 8.57 -11.41 -1.64
CA PHE A 155 9.83 -11.94 -1.08
C PHE A 155 9.70 -13.07 -0.06
N SER A 156 8.51 -13.38 0.43
CA SER A 156 8.36 -14.36 1.52
C SER A 156 8.48 -15.84 1.08
N SER A 157 8.73 -16.11 -0.21
CA SER A 157 8.72 -17.47 -0.78
C SER A 157 10.08 -18.17 -0.80
N LYS A 158 10.97 -17.87 0.16
CA LYS A 158 12.17 -18.69 0.43
C LYS A 158 12.12 -19.28 1.84
N ARG A 159 11.26 -20.28 2.03
CA ARG A 159 11.44 -21.32 3.04
C ARG A 159 11.23 -22.68 2.40
#